data_AF-A0A1I0YET2-F1
#
_entry.id   AF-A0A1I0YET2-F1
#
_cell.length_a   1.000
_cell.length_b   1.000
_cell.length_c   1.000
_cell.angle_alpha   90.00
_cell.angle_beta   90.00
_cell.angle_gamma   90.00
#
_symmetry.space_group_name_H-M   'P 1'
#
loop_
_entity.id
_entity.type
_entity.pdbx_description
1 polymer ?
#
loop_
_entity_poly.entity_id
_entity_poly.type
_entity_poly.pdbx_seq_one_letter_code
_entity_poly.pdbx_strand_id
1 'polypeptide(L)'
;MDMWNPYKSAVSTVIPHAKIVIDKFHVVKLANEALEKIRKANRQNVSAKERRQLMRDRYVLLTRRKDLNDFDDQIKLQIWTDNFPLLGQAYELKEQFFEIYEAKSINEAYKLYQSWLSNVPKELLPYFADLIKAMNN
;
A
#
# COMPACT_ATOMS: atom_id res chain seq x y z
N MET A 1 3.05 20.01 6.42
CA MET A 1 4.00 19.74 5.31
C MET A 1 3.53 18.50 4.59
N ASP A 2 3.95 18.30 3.35
CA ASP A 2 3.62 17.14 2.50
C ASP A 2 2.42 17.32 1.59
N MET A 3 2.49 18.36 0.78
CA MET A 3 2.04 18.26 -0.59
C MET A 3 3.02 19.05 -1.44
N TRP A 4 2.96 18.80 -2.74
CA TRP A 4 3.37 19.68 -3.85
C TRP A 4 4.65 19.19 -4.55
N ASN A 5 4.61 18.74 -5.81
CA ASN A 5 4.23 19.36 -7.12
C ASN A 5 5.15 20.46 -7.75
N PRO A 6 6.15 21.13 -7.12
CA PRO A 6 7.11 21.96 -7.86
C PRO A 6 8.49 21.30 -8.05
N TYR A 7 8.70 20.09 -7.52
CA TYR A 7 10.00 19.41 -7.55
C TYR A 7 10.39 18.79 -8.90
N LYS A 8 9.45 18.77 -9.86
CA LYS A 8 9.68 18.24 -11.21
C LYS A 8 10.58 19.12 -12.09
N SER A 9 10.78 20.40 -11.76
CA SER A 9 11.46 21.35 -12.66
C SER A 9 12.69 22.05 -12.05
N ALA A 10 12.79 22.19 -10.72
CA ALA A 10 13.86 22.96 -10.07
C ALA A 10 15.19 22.20 -9.87
N VAL A 11 15.15 20.86 -9.92
CA VAL A 11 16.32 19.99 -9.65
C VAL A 11 17.22 19.85 -10.87
N SER A 12 16.68 20.15 -12.05
CA SER A 12 17.42 20.08 -13.32
C SER A 12 18.44 21.22 -13.49
N THR A 13 18.32 22.33 -12.74
CA THR A 13 18.94 23.59 -13.19
C THR A 13 19.76 24.33 -12.14
N VAL A 14 19.64 24.04 -10.83
CA VAL A 14 20.27 24.88 -9.79
C VAL A 14 21.15 24.13 -8.78
N ILE A 15 20.96 22.81 -8.54
CA ILE A 15 21.83 22.03 -7.63
C ILE A 15 22.02 20.59 -8.17
N PRO A 16 23.13 20.28 -8.87
CA PRO A 16 23.30 19.01 -9.60
C PRO A 16 23.44 17.74 -8.73
N HIS A 17 23.44 17.85 -7.39
CA HIS A 17 23.80 16.73 -6.50
C HIS A 17 22.85 16.48 -5.31
N ALA A 18 21.70 17.14 -5.22
CA ALA A 18 20.72 16.89 -4.16
C ALA A 18 19.71 15.80 -4.59
N LYS A 19 19.94 14.57 -4.13
CA LYS A 19 19.08 13.41 -4.36
C LYS A 19 17.81 13.53 -3.50
N ILE A 20 16.67 13.80 -4.12
CA ILE A 20 15.39 13.86 -3.41
C ILE A 20 14.94 12.44 -3.12
N VAL A 21 14.95 12.09 -1.83
CA VAL A 21 14.44 10.83 -1.32
C VAL A 21 13.04 11.12 -0.80
N ILE A 22 12.01 10.64 -1.51
CA ILE A 22 10.67 10.56 -0.94
C ILE A 22 10.79 9.70 0.31
N ASP A 23 10.35 10.21 1.44
CA ASP A 23 10.39 9.45 2.68
C ASP A 23 9.53 8.18 2.53
N LYS A 24 10.21 7.03 2.49
CA LYS A 24 9.61 5.70 2.43
C LYS A 24 8.52 5.53 3.48
N PHE A 25 8.66 6.15 4.66
CA PHE A 25 7.69 6.01 5.74
C PHE A 25 6.34 6.63 5.39
N HIS A 26 6.32 7.81 4.76
CA HIS A 26 5.07 8.49 4.42
C HIS A 26 4.28 7.69 3.37
N VAL A 27 4.97 7.14 2.38
CA VAL A 27 4.32 6.41 1.29
C VAL A 27 3.88 5.00 1.73
N VAL A 28 4.70 4.32 2.55
CA VAL A 28 4.32 3.05 3.17
C VAL A 28 3.08 3.21 4.04
N LYS A 29 3.00 4.33 4.77
CA LYS A 29 1.82 4.69 5.58
C LYS A 29 0.57 4.86 4.71
N LEU A 30 0.66 5.54 3.56
CA LEU A 30 -0.47 5.72 2.65
C LEU A 30 -1.00 4.38 2.10
N ALA A 31 -0.13 3.41 1.80
CA ALA A 31 -0.56 2.07 1.39
C ALA A 31 -1.30 1.32 2.51
N ASN A 32 -0.80 1.40 3.75
CA ASN A 32 -1.49 0.87 4.93
C ASN A 32 -2.83 1.56 5.20
N GLU A 33 -2.90 2.88 5.01
CA GLU A 33 -4.14 3.65 5.15
C GLU A 33 -5.18 3.25 4.11
N ALA A 34 -4.77 3.02 2.86
CA ALA A 34 -5.65 2.51 1.81
C ALA A 34 -6.27 1.17 2.21
N LEU A 35 -5.45 0.23 2.70
CA LEU A 35 -5.92 -1.07 3.21
C LEU A 35 -6.89 -0.92 4.38
N GLU A 36 -6.61 -0.03 5.34
CA GLU A 36 -7.52 0.25 6.46
C GLU A 36 -8.85 0.86 6.02
N LYS A 37 -8.84 1.75 5.01
CA LYS A 37 -10.07 2.32 4.44
C LYS A 37 -10.93 1.20 3.83
N ILE A 38 -10.32 0.26 3.10
CA ILE A 38 -11.01 -0.88 2.47
C ILE A 38 -11.58 -1.82 3.54
N ARG A 39 -10.79 -2.17 4.58
CA ARG A 39 -11.26 -2.97 5.71
C ARG A 39 -12.47 -2.36 6.41
N LYS A 40 -12.51 -1.02 6.53
CA LYS A 40 -13.65 -0.28 7.10
C LYS A 40 -14.83 -0.20 6.14
N ALA A 41 -14.61 -0.10 4.83
CA ALA A 41 -15.65 -0.05 3.82
C ALA A 41 -16.39 -1.39 3.70
N ASN A 42 -15.69 -2.51 3.90
CA ASN A 42 -16.27 -3.84 3.84
C ASN A 42 -17.27 -4.19 4.97
N ARG A 43 -17.64 -3.21 5.82
CA ARG A 43 -18.51 -3.37 7.00
C ARG A 43 -19.88 -3.99 6.71
N GLN A 44 -20.45 -3.74 5.52
CA GLN A 44 -21.76 -4.24 5.13
C GLN A 44 -21.74 -5.72 4.74
N ASN A 45 -20.56 -6.25 4.35
CA ASN A 45 -20.39 -7.62 3.89
C ASN A 45 -19.90 -8.57 5.01
N VAL A 46 -19.82 -8.09 6.25
CA VAL A 46 -19.33 -8.85 7.42
C VAL A 46 -20.36 -8.83 8.54
N SER A 47 -20.54 -9.98 9.20
CA SER A 47 -21.30 -10.04 10.44
C SER A 47 -20.66 -9.17 11.53
N ALA A 48 -21.44 -8.81 12.55
CA ALA A 48 -20.90 -8.06 13.71
C ALA A 48 -19.81 -8.84 14.47
N LYS A 49 -19.81 -10.17 14.40
CA LYS A 49 -18.77 -11.02 14.99
C LYS A 49 -17.48 -10.94 14.18
N GLU A 50 -17.56 -11.17 12.86
CA GLU A 50 -16.40 -11.10 11.96
C GLU A 50 -15.77 -9.71 11.97
N ARG A 51 -16.59 -8.64 11.95
CA ARG A 51 -16.09 -7.26 12.03
C ARG A 51 -15.23 -7.01 13.26
N ARG A 52 -15.65 -7.54 14.42
CA ARG A 52 -14.90 -7.41 15.68
C ARG A 52 -13.61 -8.22 15.63
N GLN A 53 -13.67 -9.43 15.08
CA GLN A 53 -12.49 -10.28 14.95
C GLN A 53 -11.48 -9.69 13.96
N LEU A 54 -11.92 -9.27 12.77
CA LEU A 54 -11.08 -8.59 11.77
C LEU A 54 -10.47 -7.28 12.31
N MET A 55 -11.15 -6.58 13.22
CA MET A 55 -10.59 -5.41 13.88
C MET A 55 -9.47 -5.77 14.87
N ARG A 56 -9.61 -6.87 15.60
CA ARG A 56 -8.56 -7.40 16.50
C ARG A 56 -7.36 -7.90 15.71
N ASP A 57 -7.63 -8.62 14.62
CA ASP A 57 -6.61 -9.24 13.77
C ASP A 57 -6.01 -8.25 12.77
N ARG A 58 -6.43 -6.98 12.74
CA ARG A 58 -5.97 -5.99 11.73
C ARG A 58 -4.45 -5.90 11.59
N TYR A 59 -3.70 -6.20 12.66
CA TYR A 59 -2.24 -6.14 12.61
C TYR A 59 -1.67 -7.16 11.61
N VAL A 60 -2.29 -8.34 11.43
CA VAL A 60 -1.83 -9.35 10.46
C VAL A 60 -1.88 -8.81 9.02
N LEU A 61 -2.86 -7.94 8.73
CA LEU A 61 -3.00 -7.28 7.43
C LEU A 61 -1.99 -6.15 7.23
N LEU A 62 -1.56 -5.49 8.31
CA LEU A 62 -0.66 -4.34 8.25
C LEU A 62 0.81 -4.76 8.26
N THR A 63 1.14 -5.87 8.92
CA THR A 63 2.47 -6.47 8.91
C THR A 63 2.87 -6.92 7.50
N ARG A 64 4.16 -6.83 7.18
CA ARG A 64 4.71 -7.37 5.92
C ARG A 64 4.61 -8.89 5.95
N ARG A 65 4.32 -9.52 4.81
CA ARG A 65 4.26 -10.99 4.71
C ARG A 65 5.55 -11.65 5.21
N LYS A 66 6.71 -11.07 4.85
CA LYS A 66 8.03 -11.58 5.25
C LYS A 66 8.34 -11.45 6.75
N ASP A 67 7.63 -10.56 7.46
CA ASP A 67 7.83 -10.32 8.89
C ASP A 67 6.76 -11.04 9.74
N LEU A 68 5.76 -11.67 9.10
CA LEU A 68 4.67 -12.40 9.75
C LEU A 68 5.09 -13.85 10.01
N ASN A 69 5.85 -14.07 11.09
CA ASN A 69 6.47 -15.37 11.38
C ASN A 69 5.59 -16.33 12.19
N ASP A 70 4.56 -15.81 12.88
CA ASP A 70 3.66 -16.62 13.68
C ASP A 70 2.67 -17.40 12.79
N PHE A 71 2.58 -18.71 13.00
CA PHE A 71 1.78 -19.61 12.17
C PHE A 71 0.28 -19.31 12.25
N ASP A 72 -0.23 -19.00 13.46
CA ASP A 72 -1.63 -18.65 13.64
C ASP A 72 -1.95 -17.33 12.95
N ASP A 73 -1.03 -16.37 12.94
CA ASP A 73 -1.18 -15.11 12.23
C ASP A 73 -1.17 -15.26 10.71
N GLN A 74 -0.33 -16.16 10.18
CA GLN A 74 -0.36 -16.51 8.75
C GLN A 74 -1.70 -17.15 8.37
N ILE A 75 -2.24 -18.03 9.21
CA ILE A 75 -3.57 -18.62 9.00
C ILE A 75 -4.66 -17.53 9.02
N LYS A 76 -4.63 -16.62 10.00
CA LYS A 76 -5.59 -15.50 10.07
C LYS A 76 -5.54 -14.65 8.81
N LEU A 77 -4.34 -14.30 8.34
CA LEU A 77 -4.17 -13.55 7.10
C LEU A 77 -4.86 -14.27 5.94
N GLN A 78 -4.54 -15.55 5.74
CA GLN A 78 -5.12 -16.37 4.67
C GLN A 78 -6.66 -16.42 4.74
N ILE A 79 -7.21 -16.69 5.93
CA ILE A 79 -8.66 -16.74 6.15
C ILE A 79 -9.32 -15.39 5.79
N TRP A 80 -8.71 -14.27 6.18
CA TRP A 80 -9.27 -12.95 5.88
C TRP A 80 -9.17 -12.60 4.40
N THR A 81 -8.07 -12.93 3.73
CA THR A 81 -7.89 -12.62 2.30
C THR A 81 -8.77 -13.50 1.40
N ASP A 82 -9.03 -14.75 1.79
CA ASP A 82 -9.87 -15.68 1.03
C ASP A 82 -11.36 -15.36 1.18
N ASN A 83 -11.81 -15.10 2.40
CA ASN A 83 -13.22 -14.80 2.67
C ASN A 83 -13.64 -13.41 2.18
N PHE A 84 -12.69 -12.49 2.02
CA PHE A 84 -12.95 -11.12 1.57
C PHE A 84 -12.04 -10.76 0.40
N PRO A 85 -12.39 -11.16 -0.84
CA PRO A 85 -11.52 -11.01 -2.01
C PRO A 85 -11.04 -9.57 -2.25
N LEU A 86 -11.89 -8.56 -1.98
CA LEU A 86 -11.49 -7.16 -2.11
C LEU A 86 -10.42 -6.75 -1.09
N LEU A 87 -10.49 -7.30 0.13
CA LEU A 87 -9.48 -7.12 1.16
C LEU A 87 -8.19 -7.86 0.81
N GLY A 88 -8.29 -9.06 0.25
CA GLY A 88 -7.16 -9.82 -0.30
C GLY A 88 -6.41 -9.05 -1.39
N GLN A 89 -7.13 -8.57 -2.40
CA GLN A 89 -6.53 -7.74 -3.47
C GLN A 89 -5.88 -6.47 -2.92
N ALA A 90 -6.51 -5.81 -1.94
CA ALA A 90 -5.93 -4.64 -1.30
C ALA A 90 -4.63 -4.96 -0.54
N TYR A 91 -4.58 -6.10 0.13
CA TYR A 91 -3.38 -6.58 0.81
C TYR A 91 -2.26 -6.88 -0.20
N GLU A 92 -2.56 -7.55 -1.31
CA GLU A 92 -1.57 -7.80 -2.36
C GLU A 92 -1.04 -6.51 -2.98
N LEU A 93 -1.92 -5.54 -3.27
CA LEU A 93 -1.49 -4.23 -3.77
C LEU A 93 -0.59 -3.51 -2.76
N LYS A 94 -0.88 -3.61 -1.46
CA LYS A 94 0.01 -3.06 -0.41
C LYS A 94 1.37 -3.76 -0.45
N GLU A 95 1.40 -5.09 -0.50
CA GLU A 95 2.65 -5.86 -0.48
C GLU A 95 3.51 -5.61 -1.74
N GLN A 96 2.90 -5.60 -2.93
CA GLN A 96 3.55 -5.26 -4.20
C GLN A 96 4.10 -3.83 -4.18
N PHE A 97 3.35 -2.89 -3.59
CA PHE A 97 3.83 -1.51 -3.49
C PHE A 97 5.09 -1.40 -2.63
N PHE A 98 5.18 -2.19 -1.56
CA PHE A 98 6.38 -2.23 -0.72
C PHE A 98 7.59 -2.83 -1.43
N GLU A 99 7.41 -3.76 -2.38
CA GLU A 99 8.49 -4.33 -3.20
C GLU A 99 9.19 -3.26 -4.05
N ILE A 100 8.49 -2.18 -4.45
CA ILE A 100 9.10 -1.03 -5.17
C ILE A 100 10.26 -0.44 -4.37
N TYR A 101 10.16 -0.42 -3.04
CA TYR A 101 11.21 0.07 -2.14
C TYR A 101 12.30 -0.96 -1.81
N GLU A 102 12.15 -2.18 -2.31
CA GLU A 102 13.17 -3.24 -2.24
C GLU A 102 13.93 -3.37 -3.57
N ALA A 103 13.54 -2.62 -4.60
CA ALA A 103 14.21 -2.57 -5.90
C ALA A 103 15.69 -2.15 -5.77
N LYS A 104 16.54 -2.80 -6.55
CA LYS A 104 18.00 -2.57 -6.56
C LYS A 104 18.40 -1.43 -7.48
N SER A 105 17.49 -0.94 -8.32
CA SER A 105 17.73 0.17 -9.24
C SER A 105 16.48 1.02 -9.47
N ILE A 106 16.69 2.26 -9.91
CA ILE A 106 15.60 3.19 -10.27
C ILE A 106 14.77 2.63 -11.43
N ASN A 107 15.41 2.02 -12.43
CA ASN A 107 14.71 1.42 -13.56
C ASN A 107 13.80 0.26 -13.15
N GLU A 108 14.27 -0.56 -12.20
CA GLU A 108 13.46 -1.64 -11.62
C GLU A 108 12.29 -1.09 -10.81
N ALA A 109 12.54 -0.10 -9.93
CA ALA A 109 11.50 0.56 -9.16
C ALA A 109 10.42 1.17 -10.06
N TYR A 110 10.82 1.82 -11.16
CA TYR A 110 9.90 2.37 -12.15
C TYR A 110 9.05 1.28 -12.82
N LYS A 111 9.66 0.17 -13.24
CA LYS A 111 8.92 -0.96 -13.83
C LYS A 111 7.93 -1.57 -12.85
N LEU A 112 8.34 -1.76 -11.60
CA LEU A 112 7.46 -2.28 -10.53
C LEU A 112 6.29 -1.32 -10.27
N TYR A 113 6.54 -0.01 -10.21
CA TYR A 113 5.46 0.98 -10.05
C TYR A 113 4.48 0.99 -11.22
N GLN A 114 4.95 0.95 -12.46
CA GLN A 114 4.07 0.90 -13.64
C GLN A 114 3.22 -0.38 -13.65
N SER A 115 3.84 -1.52 -13.35
CA SER A 115 3.14 -2.80 -13.20
C SER A 115 2.06 -2.72 -12.11
N TRP A 116 2.45 -2.23 -10.92
CA TRP A 116 1.55 -2.04 -9.79
C TRP A 116 0.36 -1.16 -10.16
N LEU A 117 0.59 0.01 -10.76
CA LEU A 117 -0.47 0.94 -11.15
C LEU A 117 -1.44 0.31 -12.16
N SER A 118 -0.94 -0.49 -13.10
CA SER A 118 -1.76 -1.21 -14.07
C SER A 118 -2.60 -2.34 -13.46
N ASN A 119 -2.14 -2.89 -12.33
CA ASN A 119 -2.82 -3.96 -11.60
C ASN A 119 -3.87 -3.44 -10.62
N VAL A 120 -3.94 -2.14 -10.32
CA VAL A 120 -4.94 -1.61 -9.38
C VAL A 120 -6.34 -1.69 -10.01
N PRO A 121 -7.26 -2.51 -9.45
CA PRO A 121 -8.63 -2.61 -9.96
C PRO A 121 -9.36 -1.28 -9.82
N LYS A 122 -10.31 -1.01 -10.74
CA LYS A 122 -11.10 0.23 -10.74
C LYS A 122 -11.82 0.49 -9.42
N GLU A 123 -12.30 -0.57 -8.78
CA GLU A 123 -12.95 -0.52 -7.46
C GLU A 123 -12.01 -0.14 -6.30
N LEU A 124 -10.70 -0.39 -6.45
CA LEU A 124 -9.68 -0.09 -5.45
C LEU A 124 -8.99 1.26 -5.67
N LEU A 125 -9.02 1.80 -6.89
CA LEU A 125 -8.42 3.10 -7.24
C LEU A 125 -8.79 4.23 -6.25
N PRO A 126 -10.05 4.42 -5.82
CA PRO A 126 -10.40 5.50 -4.90
C PRO A 126 -9.69 5.39 -3.54
N TYR A 127 -9.40 4.17 -3.09
CA TYR A 127 -8.74 3.93 -1.81
C TYR A 127 -7.24 4.20 -1.88
N PHE A 128 -6.62 3.93 -3.02
CA PHE A 128 -5.20 4.20 -3.29
C PHE A 128 -4.94 5.57 -3.93
N ALA A 129 -5.95 6.40 -4.14
CA ALA A 129 -5.81 7.68 -4.84
C ALA A 129 -4.79 8.62 -4.18
N ASP A 130 -4.78 8.70 -2.84
CA ASP A 130 -3.81 9.52 -2.10
C ASP A 130 -2.37 9.03 -2.32
N LEU A 131 -2.18 7.70 -2.32
CA LEU A 131 -0.90 7.06 -2.62
C LEU A 131 -0.45 7.34 -4.05
N ILE A 132 -1.34 7.15 -5.03
CA ILE A 132 -1.05 7.39 -6.46
C ILE A 132 -0.72 8.86 -6.68
N LYS A 133 -1.45 9.78 -6.05
CA LYS A 133 -1.20 11.21 -6.10
C LYS A 133 0.16 11.56 -5.50
N ALA A 134 0.51 10.97 -4.35
CA ALA A 134 1.81 11.18 -3.71
C ALA A 134 2.99 10.72 -4.60
N MET A 135 2.80 9.68 -5.41
CA MET A 135 3.83 9.19 -6.34
C MET A 135 3.97 10.01 -7.63
N ASN A 136 2.97 10.82 -7.99
CA ASN A 136 2.95 11.62 -9.21
C ASN A 136 3.34 13.10 -9.00
N ASN A 137 3.29 13.57 -7.75
CA ASN A 137 3.63 14.95 -7.36
C ASN A 137 5.13 15.15 -7.11
#